data_AF-A0A3S3P7R8-F1
#
_entry.id   AF-A0A3S3P7R8-F1
#
_cell.length_a   1.000
_cell.length_b   1.000
_cell.length_c   1.000
_cell.angle_alpha   90.00
_cell.angle_beta   90.00
_cell.angle_gamma   90.00
#
_symmetry.space_group_name_H-M   'P 1'
#
loop_
_entity.id
_entity.type
_entity.pdbx_description
1 polymer ?
#
loop_
_entity_poly.entity_id
_entity_poly.type
_entity_poly.pdbx_seq_one_letter_code
_entity_poly.pdbx_strand_id
1 'polypeptide(L)' 'MLVFGSWDDWWTYDGISGPDFWGLLNPEWQLCNKGRRQSPIDIKPGLLLYDPNMQPIHIDKH' A
#
# COMPACT_ATOMS: atom_id res chain seq x y z
N MET A 1 -18.20 -13.75 -25.31
CA MET A 1 -16.90 -13.05 -25.39
C MET A 1 -16.34 -13.01 -23.99
N LEU A 2 -15.49 -13.97 -23.64
CA LEU A 2 -14.80 -13.96 -22.34
C LEU A 2 -13.56 -13.10 -22.53
N VAL A 3 -13.55 -11.94 -21.88
CA VAL A 3 -12.37 -11.09 -21.80
C VAL A 3 -11.40 -11.80 -20.87
N PHE A 4 -10.41 -12.49 -21.44
CA PHE A 4 -9.24 -12.96 -20.70
C PHE A 4 -8.29 -11.76 -20.48
N GLY A 5 -8.80 -10.73 -19.79
CA GLY A 5 -7.96 -9.70 -19.22
C GLY A 5 -7.38 -10.28 -17.94
N SER A 6 -6.06 -10.19 -17.78
CA SER A 6 -5.42 -10.49 -16.50
C SER A 6 -6.02 -9.55 -15.46
N TRP A 7 -6.89 -10.07 -14.58
CA TRP A 7 -7.49 -9.30 -13.49
C TRP A 7 -6.42 -8.72 -12.55
N ASP A 8 -5.19 -9.22 -12.64
CA ASP A 8 -4.03 -8.78 -11.86
C ASP A 8 -3.58 -7.34 -12.22
N ASP A 9 -3.95 -6.81 -13.38
CA ASP A 9 -3.55 -5.46 -13.82
C ASP A 9 -4.70 -4.43 -13.76
N TRP A 10 -5.89 -4.83 -13.30
CA TRP A 10 -7.07 -3.95 -13.29
C TRP A 10 -7.12 -3.04 -12.07
N TRP A 11 -6.12 -2.17 -11.92
CA TRP A 11 -6.09 -1.12 -10.90
C TRP A 11 -5.74 0.22 -11.54
N THR A 12 -6.27 1.30 -10.99
CA THR A 12 -5.90 2.67 -11.35
C THR A 12 -5.88 3.54 -10.10
N TYR A 13 -5.47 4.79 -10.23
CA TYR A 13 -5.56 5.77 -9.14
C TYR A 13 -6.88 6.54 -9.12
N ASP A 14 -7.75 6.36 -10.12
CA ASP A 14 -8.94 7.20 -10.34
C ASP A 14 -10.17 6.36 -10.72
N GLY A 15 -11.37 6.88 -10.47
CA GLY A 15 -12.60 6.23 -10.89
C GLY A 15 -12.88 4.88 -10.21
N ILE A 16 -13.57 3.99 -10.91
CA ILE A 16 -14.12 2.75 -10.33
C ILE A 16 -13.08 1.67 -10.02
N SER A 17 -11.88 1.78 -10.57
CA SER A 17 -10.73 0.93 -10.24
C SER A 17 -9.70 1.66 -9.36
N GLY A 18 -10.12 2.77 -8.73
CA GLY A 18 -9.33 3.58 -7.82
C GLY A 18 -9.03 2.91 -6.47
N PRO A 19 -8.16 3.53 -5.65
CA PRO A 19 -7.66 2.97 -4.39
C PRO A 19 -8.73 2.64 -3.37
N ASP A 20 -9.83 3.39 -3.35
CA ASP A 20 -10.99 3.13 -2.49
C ASP A 20 -11.60 1.73 -2.72
N PHE A 21 -11.37 1.14 -3.91
CA PHE A 21 -11.98 -0.11 -4.34
C PHE A 21 -10.98 -1.26 -4.52
N TRP A 22 -9.66 -1.06 -4.45
CA TRP A 22 -8.66 -2.11 -4.75
C TRP A 22 -8.90 -3.42 -4.00
N GLY A 23 -9.26 -3.36 -2.71
CA GLY A 23 -9.53 -4.55 -1.91
C GLY A 23 -10.82 -5.31 -2.26
N LEU A 24 -11.62 -4.79 -3.20
CA LEU A 24 -12.84 -5.40 -3.73
C LEU A 24 -12.68 -5.92 -5.16
N LEU A 25 -11.67 -5.46 -5.90
CA LEU A 25 -11.46 -5.81 -7.31
C LEU A 25 -10.91 -7.22 -7.49
N ASN A 26 -9.97 -7.62 -6.63
CA ASN A 26 -9.35 -8.93 -6.63
C ASN A 26 -9.36 -9.52 -5.20
N PRO A 27 -9.83 -10.76 -4.99
CA PRO A 27 -9.79 -11.43 -3.69
C PRO A 27 -8.40 -11.50 -3.05
N GLU A 28 -7.33 -11.45 -3.82
CA GLU A 28 -5.94 -11.44 -3.32
C GLU A 28 -5.54 -10.08 -2.75
N TRP A 29 -6.26 -9.00 -3.09
CA TRP A 29 -5.95 -7.62 -2.65
C TRP A 29 -6.75 -7.17 -1.43
N GLN A 30 -7.44 -8.08 -0.74
CA GLN A 30 -8.31 -7.77 0.40
C GLN A 30 -7.61 -6.97 1.52
N LEU A 31 -6.28 -7.00 1.61
CA LEU A 31 -5.55 -6.18 2.58
C LEU A 31 -5.65 -4.68 2.31
N CYS A 32 -5.90 -4.25 1.07
CA CYS A 32 -6.04 -2.83 0.73
C CYS A 32 -7.22 -2.17 1.45
N ASN A 33 -8.28 -2.91 1.82
CA ASN A 33 -9.42 -2.37 2.57
C ASN A 33 -9.60 -2.95 3.98
N LYS A 34 -9.20 -4.20 4.23
CA LYS A 34 -9.30 -4.84 5.57
C LYS A 34 -8.03 -4.70 6.40
N GLY A 35 -6.90 -4.37 5.78
CA GLY A 35 -5.63 -4.18 6.46
C GLY A 35 -5.67 -3.01 7.44
N ARG A 36 -5.19 -3.22 8.66
CA ARG A 36 -5.17 -2.19 9.71
C ARG A 36 -3.85 -1.41 9.79
N ARG A 37 -2.89 -1.78 8.95
CA ARG A 37 -1.52 -1.23 8.90
C ARG A 37 -1.14 -1.01 7.43
N GLN A 38 -1.84 -0.11 6.77
CA GLN A 38 -1.59 0.26 5.37
C GLN A 38 -0.82 1.58 5.30
N SER A 39 -0.10 1.74 4.20
CA SER A 39 0.61 2.98 3.85
C SER A 39 -0.11 3.68 2.69
N PRO A 40 0.01 5.01 2.53
CA PRO A 40 0.78 5.93 3.37
C PRO A 40 0.08 6.26 4.71
N ILE A 41 0.86 6.79 5.66
CA ILE A 41 0.34 7.40 6.89
C ILE A 41 0.88 8.83 7.02
N ASP A 42 0.18 9.66 7.78
CA ASP A 42 0.66 10.98 8.18
C ASP A 42 1.69 10.84 9.32
N ILE A 43 2.92 11.32 9.08
CA ILE A 43 4.01 11.30 10.08
C ILE A 43 4.00 12.63 10.82
N LYS A 44 3.41 12.64 12.01
CA LYS A 44 3.31 13.84 12.86
C LYS A 44 4.57 14.02 13.72
N PRO A 45 5.44 15.02 13.46
CA PRO A 45 6.73 15.14 14.15
C PRO A 45 6.62 15.23 15.68
N GLY A 46 5.57 15.87 16.20
CA GLY A 46 5.32 15.98 17.63
C GLY A 46 4.88 14.69 18.34
N LEU A 47 4.60 13.61 17.59
CA LEU A 47 4.24 12.29 18.14
C LEU A 47 5.36 11.27 17.93
N LEU A 48 6.48 11.65 17.32
CA LEU A 48 7.58 10.74 17.06
C LEU A 48 8.28 10.35 18.36
N LEU A 49 8.56 9.06 18.50
CA LEU A 49 9.42 8.55 19.55
C LEU A 49 10.85 8.50 19.02
N TYR A 50 11.77 9.14 19.74
CA TYR A 50 13.19 8.99 19.48
C TYR A 50 13.71 7.70 20.13
N ASP A 51 14.31 6.81 19.33
CA ASP A 51 14.97 5.61 19.82
C ASP A 51 16.50 5.77 19.71
N PRO A 52 17.24 5.92 20.83
CA PRO A 52 18.70 6.07 20.81
C PRO A 52 19.44 4.79 20.37
N ASN A 53 18.78 3.63 20.38
CA ASN A 53 19.38 2.35 19.96
C ASN A 53 19.23 2.09 18.46
N MET A 54 18.43 2.91 17.76
CA MET A 54 18.21 2.76 16.33
C MET A 54 19.52 2.99 15.57
N GLN A 55 19.97 1.97 14.85
CA GLN A 55 21.23 2.02 14.11
C GLN A 55 21.13 2.98 12.92
N PRO A 56 22.21 3.71 12.58
CA PRO A 56 22.26 4.46 11.33
C PRO A 56 21.97 3.56 10.14
N ILE A 57 21.27 4.11 9.15
CA ILE A 57 21.01 3.38 7.91
C ILE A 57 22.33 3.06 7.20
N HIS A 58 22.59 1.77 6.99
CA HIS A 58 23.72 1.31 6.18
C HIS A 58 23.27 1.21 4.72
N ILE A 59 23.80 2.09 3.87
CA ILE A 59 23.50 2.11 2.44
C ILE A 59 24.68 1.46 1.72
N ASP A 60 24.49 0.24 1.24
CA ASP A 60 25.45 -0.39 0.34
C ASP A 60 25.38 0.27 -1.04
N LYS A 61 26.54 0.61 -1.57
CA LYS A 61 26.71 1.22 -2.90
C LYS A 61 27.54 0.24 -3.72
N HIS A 62 26.89 -0.83 -4.16
CA HIS A 62 27.43 -1.65 -5.24
C HIS A 62 27.38 -0.87 -6.56
#